data_AF-A0A2A4QQ84-F1
#
_entry.id   AF-A0A2A4QQ84-F1
#
_cell.length_a   1.000
_cell.length_b   1.000
_cell.length_c   1.000
_cell.angle_alpha   90.00
_cell.angle_beta   90.00
_cell.angle_gamma   90.00
#
_symmetry.space_group_name_H-M   'P 1'
#
loop_
_entity.id
_entity.type
_entity.pdbx_description
1 polymer ?
#
loop_
_entity_poly.entity_id
_entity_poly.type
_entity_poly.pdbx_seq_one_letter_code
_entity_poly.pdbx_strand_id
1 'polypeptide(L)'
;MPVLLCSDIKLKNLQSILDRYGVTIIAVDENASIPGSFWQPPEAGLIGNKLYIRNDTPVHSALHEAGHYICMDKQRRNNLDTNAGGDYEEEDAVCYLQILLSDFIPEMKQNRMLSDMDAWGYSFRLGSAKAWFDNDA
;
A
#
# COMPACT_ATOMS: atom_id res chain seq x y z
N MET A 1 -1.18 -18.55 -3.46
CA MET A 1 0.27 -18.23 -3.49
C MET A 1 0.53 -17.23 -2.38
N PRO A 2 1.70 -17.22 -1.73
CA PRO A 2 2.02 -16.12 -0.82
C PRO A 2 2.04 -14.79 -1.59
N VAL A 3 1.67 -13.70 -0.93
CA VAL A 3 1.71 -12.34 -1.50
C VAL A 3 3.14 -11.92 -1.84
N LEU A 4 3.33 -11.01 -2.79
CA LEU A 4 4.65 -10.51 -3.20
C LEU A 4 5.22 -9.58 -2.13
N LEU A 5 6.45 -9.84 -1.68
CA LEU A 5 7.10 -9.07 -0.62
C LEU A 5 7.99 -7.97 -1.19
N CYS A 6 8.26 -6.94 -0.39
CA CYS A 6 9.19 -5.87 -0.74
C CYS A 6 10.61 -6.39 -1.00
N SER A 7 11.02 -7.51 -0.39
CA SER A 7 12.28 -8.19 -0.67
C SER A 7 12.34 -8.85 -2.06
N ASP A 8 11.19 -9.13 -2.67
CA ASP A 8 11.08 -9.81 -3.98
C ASP A 8 11.08 -8.84 -5.16
N ILE A 9 11.06 -7.52 -4.91
CA ILE A 9 11.08 -6.48 -5.95
C ILE A 9 12.36 -5.67 -5.91
N LYS A 10 12.72 -5.03 -7.02
CA LYS A 10 13.69 -3.93 -6.96
C LYS A 10 13.04 -2.76 -6.24
N LEU A 11 13.46 -2.49 -5.00
CA LEU A 11 12.90 -1.40 -4.18
C LEU A 11 12.86 -0.03 -4.91
N LYS A 12 13.83 0.21 -5.80
CA LYS A 12 13.88 1.42 -6.65
C LYS A 12 12.62 1.59 -7.52
N ASN A 13 11.95 0.52 -7.93
CA ASN A 13 10.71 0.59 -8.71
C ASN A 13 9.59 1.21 -7.86
N LEU A 14 9.44 0.76 -6.61
CA LEU A 14 8.50 1.36 -5.65
C LEU A 14 8.90 2.81 -5.32
N GLN A 15 10.17 3.05 -5.00
CA GLN A 15 10.70 4.38 -4.68
C GLN A 15 10.40 5.40 -5.78
N SER A 16 10.66 5.06 -7.05
CA SER A 16 10.47 5.97 -8.19
C SER A 16 9.01 6.41 -8.36
N ILE A 17 8.06 5.58 -7.93
CA ILE A 17 6.63 5.94 -7.94
C ILE A 17 6.35 6.90 -6.78
N LEU A 18 6.76 6.54 -5.56
CA LEU A 18 6.45 7.26 -4.33
C LEU A 18 7.14 8.63 -4.22
N ASP A 19 8.33 8.77 -4.80
CA ASP A 19 9.05 10.05 -4.87
C ASP A 19 8.22 11.12 -5.61
N ARG A 20 7.41 10.73 -6.61
CA ARG A 20 6.52 11.65 -7.35
C ARG A 20 5.41 12.25 -6.48
N TYR A 21 5.09 11.57 -5.37
CA TYR A 21 4.09 12.01 -4.40
C TYR A 21 4.72 12.60 -3.13
N GLY A 22 6.05 12.71 -3.07
CA GLY A 22 6.76 13.20 -1.89
C GLY A 22 6.78 12.22 -0.72
N VAL A 23 6.51 10.93 -0.96
CA VAL A 23 6.57 9.87 0.05
C VAL A 23 7.97 9.26 0.07
N THR A 24 8.60 9.24 1.24
CA THR A 24 9.94 8.68 1.44
C THR A 24 9.85 7.28 2.05
N ILE A 25 10.47 6.30 1.42
CA ILE A 25 10.58 4.94 1.95
C ILE A 25 11.69 4.87 3.01
N ILE A 26 11.38 4.30 4.17
CA ILE A 26 12.31 3.98 5.25
C ILE A 26 12.31 2.46 5.46
N ALA A 27 13.39 1.79 5.05
CA ALA A 27 13.57 0.37 5.34
C ALA A 27 13.98 0.17 6.81
N VAL A 28 13.35 -0.77 7.51
CA VAL A 28 13.69 -1.16 8.88
C VAL A 28 14.34 -2.55 8.90
N ASP A 29 15.10 -2.84 9.96
CA ASP A 29 15.76 -4.13 10.16
C ASP A 29 14.76 -5.28 10.32
N GLU A 30 15.16 -6.49 9.95
CA GLU A 30 14.30 -7.70 9.94
C GLU A 30 13.65 -8.04 11.28
N ASN A 31 14.28 -7.66 12.40
CA ASN A 31 13.77 -7.92 13.75
C ASN A 31 13.21 -6.67 14.44
N ALA A 32 13.21 -5.52 13.76
CA ALA A 32 12.62 -4.30 14.28
C ALA A 32 11.10 -4.30 14.09
N SER A 33 10.39 -3.55 14.94
CA SER A 33 9.01 -3.16 14.66
C SER A 33 8.97 -2.23 13.44
N ILE A 34 7.82 -2.16 12.77
CA ILE A 34 7.56 -1.20 11.69
C ILE A 34 6.83 0.00 12.30
N PRO A 35 7.48 1.17 12.46
CA PRO A 35 6.84 2.36 12.99
C PRO A 35 5.65 2.78 12.14
N GLY A 36 4.55 3.16 12.78
CA GLY A 36 3.37 3.63 12.06
C GLY A 36 2.49 2.54 11.46
N SER A 37 2.77 1.26 11.71
CA SER A 37 1.89 0.17 11.28
C SER A 37 0.69 0.06 12.23
N PHE A 38 -0.51 0.05 11.65
CA PHE A 38 -1.77 -0.01 12.38
C PHE A 38 -2.08 -1.43 12.86
N TRP A 39 -1.89 -2.42 11.98
CA TRP A 39 -2.13 -3.85 12.22
C TRP A 39 -0.91 -4.64 12.66
N GLN A 40 0.23 -3.97 12.91
CA GLN A 40 1.54 -4.55 13.22
C GLN A 40 2.17 -5.29 12.02
N PRO A 41 3.49 -5.58 12.08
CA PRO A 41 4.17 -6.27 10.99
C PRO A 41 3.48 -7.59 10.59
N PRO A 42 3.43 -7.91 9.29
CA PRO A 42 4.27 -7.34 8.25
C PRO A 42 3.69 -6.12 7.52
N GLU A 43 2.56 -5.58 7.95
CA GLU A 43 1.97 -4.38 7.35
C GLU A 43 2.98 -3.21 7.35
N ALA A 44 3.00 -2.45 6.25
CA ALA A 44 3.70 -1.18 6.17
C ALA A 44 3.19 -0.22 7.25
N GLY A 45 4.04 0.75 7.61
CA GLY A 45 3.65 1.81 8.53
C GLY A 45 3.79 3.18 7.93
N LEU A 46 2.97 4.12 8.39
CA LEU A 46 2.89 5.47 7.82
C LEU A 46 2.91 6.54 8.91
N ILE A 47 3.91 7.43 8.84
CA ILE A 47 4.02 8.60 9.73
C ILE A 47 4.42 9.81 8.89
N GLY A 48 3.56 10.83 8.85
CA GLY A 48 3.72 11.97 7.94
C GLY A 48 3.89 11.49 6.49
N ASN A 49 4.98 11.89 5.83
CA ASN A 49 5.29 11.44 4.47
C ASN A 49 6.29 10.26 4.42
N LYS A 50 6.49 9.56 5.54
CA LYS A 50 7.45 8.45 5.64
C LYS A 50 6.69 7.13 5.66
N LEU A 51 7.00 6.27 4.69
CA LEU A 51 6.50 4.92 4.58
C LEU A 51 7.57 3.96 5.13
N TYR A 52 7.28 3.31 6.24
CA TYR A 52 8.15 2.33 6.87
C TYR A 52 7.83 0.94 6.33
N ILE A 53 8.85 0.23 5.86
CA ILE A 53 8.72 -1.13 5.35
C ILE A 53 9.82 -2.01 5.92
N ARG A 54 9.54 -3.31 6.00
CA ARG A 54 10.51 -4.36 6.28
C ARG A 54 10.60 -5.30 5.07
N ASN A 55 11.62 -6.16 5.02
CA ASN A 55 11.80 -7.09 3.91
C ASN A 55 10.58 -7.99 3.67
N ASP A 56 9.85 -8.36 4.74
CA ASP A 56 8.63 -9.16 4.69
C ASP A 56 7.35 -8.35 4.50
N THR A 57 7.43 -7.04 4.33
CA THR A 57 6.26 -6.21 4.05
C THR A 57 5.69 -6.54 2.66
N PRO A 58 4.39 -6.86 2.54
CA PRO A 58 3.77 -7.05 1.23
C PRO A 58 3.76 -5.77 0.40
N VAL A 59 3.99 -5.90 -0.91
CA VAL A 59 3.99 -4.74 -1.83
C VAL A 59 2.61 -4.06 -1.88
N HIS A 60 1.52 -4.83 -1.77
CA HIS A 60 0.17 -4.26 -1.71
C HIS A 60 -0.01 -3.40 -0.46
N SER A 61 0.50 -3.84 0.71
CA SER A 61 0.43 -3.07 1.95
C SER A 61 1.22 -1.76 1.85
N ALA A 62 2.44 -1.80 1.28
CA ALA A 62 3.23 -0.59 1.06
C ALA A 62 2.53 0.42 0.14
N LEU A 63 1.86 -0.03 -0.92
CA LEU A 63 1.09 0.84 -1.82
C LEU A 63 -0.23 1.31 -1.19
N HIS A 64 -0.87 0.50 -0.35
CA HIS A 64 -2.09 0.86 0.39
C HIS A 64 -1.84 2.04 1.33
N GLU A 65 -0.84 1.90 2.20
CA GLU A 65 -0.43 2.97 3.13
C GLU A 65 0.00 4.24 2.39
N ALA A 66 0.81 4.10 1.33
CA ALA A 66 1.16 5.24 0.50
C ALA A 66 -0.08 5.88 -0.16
N GLY A 67 -1.07 5.08 -0.54
CA GLY A 67 -2.34 5.52 -1.10
C GLY A 67 -3.10 6.43 -0.15
N HIS A 68 -3.17 6.10 1.14
CA HIS A 68 -3.77 6.99 2.14
C HIS A 68 -3.12 8.36 2.13
N TYR A 69 -1.78 8.44 2.15
CA TYR A 69 -1.08 9.71 2.08
C TYR A 69 -1.39 10.50 0.79
N ILE A 70 -1.53 9.80 -0.34
CA ILE A 70 -1.80 10.43 -1.64
C ILE A 70 -3.22 10.99 -1.72
N CYS A 71 -4.22 10.24 -1.22
CA CYS A 71 -5.64 10.63 -1.28
C CYS A 71 -6.01 11.69 -0.24
N MET A 72 -5.38 11.67 0.95
CA MET A 72 -5.75 12.59 2.03
C MET A 72 -5.36 14.05 1.74
N ASP A 73 -6.11 14.99 2.31
CA ASP A 73 -5.83 16.42 2.20
C ASP A 73 -4.58 16.86 2.98
N LYS A 74 -4.12 18.09 2.72
CA LYS A 74 -2.91 18.65 3.34
C LYS A 74 -3.02 18.79 4.87
N GLN A 75 -4.20 19.09 5.41
CA GLN A 75 -4.38 19.27 6.86
C GLN A 75 -4.24 17.93 7.58
N ARG A 76 -4.81 16.85 7.02
CA ARG A 76 -4.65 15.49 7.53
C ARG A 76 -3.20 15.01 7.43
N ARG A 77 -2.50 15.24 6.31
CA ARG A 77 -1.07 14.89 6.17
C ARG A 77 -0.18 15.46 7.27
N ASN A 78 -0.45 16.69 7.70
CA ASN A 78 0.35 17.37 8.72
C ASN A 78 0.24 16.73 10.11
N ASN A 79 -0.86 15.99 10.36
CA ASN A 79 -1.14 15.37 11.65
C ASN A 79 -1.09 13.83 11.57
N LEU A 80 -0.62 13.27 10.45
CA LEU A 80 -0.62 11.85 10.21
C LEU A 80 0.41 11.13 11.09
N ASP A 81 -0.08 10.30 11.99
CA ASP A 81 0.71 9.41 12.84
C ASP A 81 -0.04 8.08 12.96
N THR A 82 0.36 7.07 12.16
CA THR A 82 -0.21 5.72 12.10
C THR A 82 -1.63 5.64 11.53
N ASN A 83 -2.61 6.32 12.14
CA ASN A 83 -4.00 6.25 11.71
C ASN A 83 -4.30 7.29 10.61
N ALA A 84 -4.56 6.82 9.39
CA ALA A 84 -4.95 7.67 8.28
C ALA A 84 -6.32 8.35 8.49
N GLY A 85 -7.26 7.69 9.18
CA GLY A 85 -8.58 8.22 9.46
C GLY A 85 -9.45 8.45 8.21
N GLY A 86 -9.26 7.63 7.17
CA GLY A 86 -10.07 7.66 5.95
C GLY A 86 -11.50 7.17 6.18
N ASP A 87 -12.40 7.53 5.26
CA ASP A 87 -13.75 6.98 5.17
C ASP A 87 -13.82 5.91 4.06
N TYR A 88 -15.01 5.33 3.86
CA TYR A 88 -15.19 4.29 2.85
C TYR A 88 -14.85 4.76 1.43
N GLU A 89 -15.12 6.03 1.10
CA GLU A 89 -14.83 6.57 -0.23
C GLU A 89 -13.31 6.70 -0.45
N GLU A 90 -12.57 7.09 0.60
CA GLU A 90 -11.12 7.10 0.58
C GLU A 90 -10.54 5.68 0.48
N GLU A 91 -11.07 4.70 1.24
CA GLU A 91 -10.62 3.30 1.17
C GLU A 91 -10.76 2.73 -0.26
N ASP A 92 -11.89 2.99 -0.91
CA ASP A 92 -12.13 2.59 -2.31
C ASP A 92 -11.13 3.29 -3.25
N ALA A 93 -10.90 4.59 -3.08
CA ALA A 93 -9.93 5.35 -3.86
C ALA A 93 -8.48 4.85 -3.66
N VAL A 94 -8.10 4.47 -2.44
CA VAL A 94 -6.79 3.90 -2.10
C VAL A 94 -6.64 2.52 -2.74
N CYS A 95 -7.64 1.65 -2.63
CA CYS A 95 -7.67 0.35 -3.28
C CYS A 95 -7.56 0.47 -4.81
N TYR A 96 -8.21 1.47 -5.40
CA TYR A 96 -8.14 1.70 -6.84
C TYR A 96 -6.75 2.20 -7.25
N LEU A 97 -6.22 3.17 -6.51
CA LEU A 97 -4.91 3.76 -6.77
C LEU A 97 -3.78 2.73 -6.63
N GLN A 98 -3.79 1.87 -5.60
CA GLN A 98 -2.74 0.83 -5.46
C GLN A 98 -2.73 -0.13 -6.65
N ILE A 99 -3.90 -0.44 -7.23
CA ILE A 99 -4.01 -1.27 -8.43
C ILE A 99 -3.41 -0.56 -9.64
N LEU A 100 -3.72 0.72 -9.85
CA LEU A 100 -3.13 1.50 -10.94
C LEU A 100 -1.61 1.65 -10.80
N LEU A 101 -1.12 1.94 -9.60
CA LEU A 101 0.31 2.13 -9.34
C LEU A 101 1.10 0.83 -9.48
N SER A 102 0.47 -0.32 -9.23
CA SER A 102 1.13 -1.63 -9.33
C SER A 102 1.66 -1.94 -10.73
N ASP A 103 1.08 -1.37 -11.79
CA ASP A 103 1.49 -1.61 -13.17
C ASP A 103 2.86 -0.96 -13.51
N PHE A 104 3.28 0.00 -12.69
CA PHE A 104 4.61 0.61 -12.78
C PHE A 104 5.69 -0.19 -12.03
N ILE A 105 5.33 -1.28 -11.35
CA ILE A 105 6.27 -2.20 -10.69
C ILE A 105 6.33 -3.49 -11.53
N PRO A 106 7.41 -3.71 -12.32
CA PRO A 106 7.55 -4.84 -13.24
C PRO A 106 7.28 -6.23 -12.62
N GLU A 107 7.64 -6.40 -11.35
CA GLU A 107 7.49 -7.65 -10.59
C GLU A 107 6.07 -7.85 -10.05
N MET A 108 5.31 -6.77 -9.86
CA MET A 108 3.93 -6.81 -9.35
C MET A 108 2.95 -6.86 -10.52
N LYS A 109 2.77 -5.76 -11.25
CA LYS A 109 1.71 -5.57 -12.25
C LYS A 109 0.29 -5.71 -11.68
N GLN A 110 -0.68 -5.25 -12.46
CA GLN A 110 -2.08 -5.23 -12.05
C GLN A 110 -2.64 -6.62 -11.69
N ASN A 111 -2.39 -7.63 -12.53
CA ASN A 111 -2.96 -8.97 -12.32
C ASN A 111 -2.48 -9.61 -11.01
N ARG A 112 -1.22 -9.41 -10.61
CA ARG A 112 -0.73 -9.92 -9.33
C ARG A 112 -1.32 -9.13 -8.17
N MET A 113 -1.39 -7.80 -8.28
CA MET A 113 -1.99 -6.95 -7.26
C MET A 113 -3.40 -7.40 -6.89
N LEU A 114 -4.25 -7.62 -7.89
CA LEU A 114 -5.61 -8.14 -7.68
C LEU A 114 -5.60 -9.49 -6.93
N SER A 115 -4.73 -10.42 -7.36
CA SER A 115 -4.61 -11.72 -6.69
C SER A 115 -4.05 -11.65 -5.27
N ASP A 116 -3.13 -10.71 -5.00
CA ASP A 116 -2.51 -10.54 -3.69
C ASP A 116 -3.47 -9.87 -2.71
N MET A 117 -4.29 -8.91 -3.18
CA MET A 117 -5.38 -8.33 -2.41
C MET A 117 -6.37 -9.41 -1.97
N ASP A 118 -6.82 -10.27 -2.89
CA ASP A 118 -7.72 -11.39 -2.57
C ASP A 118 -7.07 -12.38 -1.58
N ALA A 119 -5.78 -12.71 -1.78
CA ALA A 119 -5.04 -13.62 -0.90
C ALA A 119 -4.79 -13.06 0.50
N TRP A 120 -4.64 -11.73 0.62
CA TRP A 120 -4.50 -11.03 1.91
C TRP A 120 -5.83 -10.94 2.67
N GLY A 121 -6.96 -10.99 1.96
CA GLY A 121 -8.30 -10.98 2.53
C GLY A 121 -9.07 -9.68 2.34
N TYR A 122 -8.73 -8.88 1.33
CA TYR A 122 -9.59 -7.76 0.92
C TYR A 122 -10.98 -8.29 0.55
N SER A 123 -12.02 -7.58 0.98
CA SER A 123 -13.41 -8.00 0.78
C SER A 123 -14.16 -6.91 0.01
N PHE A 124 -14.62 -7.26 -1.18
CA PHE A 124 -15.40 -6.35 -2.04
C PHE A 124 -16.78 -6.94 -2.33
N ARG A 125 -17.75 -6.08 -2.68
CA ARG A 125 -19.16 -6.46 -2.91
C ARG A 125 -19.34 -7.57 -3.94
N LEU A 126 -18.50 -7.57 -4.98
CA LEU A 126 -18.55 -8.55 -6.07
C LEU A 126 -17.67 -9.79 -5.84
N GLY A 127 -17.13 -9.97 -4.63
CA GLY A 127 -16.47 -11.19 -4.18
C GLY A 127 -14.99 -11.37 -4.59
N SER A 128 -14.43 -10.47 -5.40
CA SER A 128 -12.99 -10.40 -5.69
C SER A 128 -12.56 -8.99 -6.03
N ALA A 129 -11.29 -8.66 -5.78
CA ALA A 129 -10.67 -7.40 -6.18
C ALA A 129 -10.81 -7.17 -7.68
N LYS A 130 -10.68 -8.22 -8.51
CA LYS A 130 -10.83 -8.10 -9.96
C LYS A 130 -12.26 -7.73 -10.36
N ALA A 131 -13.27 -8.42 -9.83
CA ALA A 131 -14.66 -8.14 -10.17
C ALA A 131 -15.06 -6.72 -9.76
N TRP A 132 -14.60 -6.27 -8.60
CA TRP A 132 -14.77 -4.91 -8.12
C TRP A 132 -14.10 -3.90 -9.04
N PHE A 133 -12.81 -4.05 -9.33
CA PHE A 133 -12.06 -3.12 -10.18
C PHE A 133 -12.65 -2.96 -11.59
N ASP A 134 -13.14 -4.06 -12.18
CA ASP A 134 -13.68 -4.03 -13.54
C ASP A 134 -15.13 -3.49 -13.63
N ASN A 135 -15.93 -3.55 -12.56
CA ASN A 135 -17.39 -3.37 -12.65
C ASN A 135 -18.06 -2.53 -11.54
N ASP A 136 -17.37 -2.18 -10.45
CA ASP A 136 -17.97 -1.52 -9.26
C ASP A 136 -17.10 -0.40 -8.66
N ALA A 137 -15.86 -0.26 -9.11
CA ALA A 137 -14.90 0.72 -8.58
C ALA A 137 -15.09 2.15 -9.11
#